data_AF-A0A5J4SR62-F1
#
_entry.id   AF-A0A5J4SR62-F1
#
_cell.length_a   1.000
_cell.length_b   1.000
_cell.length_c   1.000
_cell.angle_alpha   90.00
_cell.angle_beta   90.00
_cell.angle_gamma   90.00
#
_symmetry.space_group_name_H-M   'P 1'
#
loop_
_entity.id
_entity.type
_entity.pdbx_description
1 polymer ?
#
loop_
_entity_poly.entity_id
_entity_poly.type
_entity_poly.pdbx_seq_one_letter_code
_entity_poly.pdbx_strand_id
1 'polypeptide(L)'
;MDDLHDVQQFVGVNKITFQLKYHPRFHDVIENAQPKLENPDPTGQGARLECVNGLLRKAVALIDREYLCISLNEVMKKGIHSLSVKFDKSNLWGCIGIVKAYYKIPYPCLPGKKSNEQSMLIYWGYDGYIRFKGKETFGNLRFSDYQILTMELNMDAGTLHFFVDGVQQPVFVKGINEPV
;
A
#
# COMPACT_ATOMS: atom_id res chain seq x y z
N MET A 1 17.13 -14.98 15.86
CA MET A 1 15.69 -15.14 15.63
C MET A 1 15.46 -14.44 14.32
N ASP A 2 15.16 -15.25 13.32
CA ASP A 2 15.30 -14.96 11.89
C ASP A 2 14.35 -13.87 11.42
N ASP A 3 14.89 -12.91 10.68
CA ASP A 3 14.10 -11.99 9.86
C ASP A 3 14.78 -11.88 8.49
N LEU A 4 14.60 -12.94 7.69
CA LEU A 4 14.89 -12.92 6.27
C LEU A 4 13.67 -12.32 5.57
N HIS A 5 13.59 -10.99 5.50
CA HIS A 5 12.74 -10.35 4.50
C HIS A 5 13.29 -10.70 3.12
N ASP A 6 12.39 -11.00 2.17
CA ASP A 6 12.61 -11.37 0.77
C ASP A 6 13.58 -10.45 0.01
N VAL A 7 14.86 -10.51 0.36
CA VAL A 7 15.95 -10.01 -0.46
C VAL A 7 16.23 -11.13 -1.45
N GLN A 8 15.86 -10.90 -2.71
CA GLN A 8 16.46 -11.62 -3.82
C GLN A 8 17.96 -11.67 -3.57
N GLN A 9 18.50 -12.87 -3.32
CA GLN A 9 19.94 -13.07 -3.24
C GLN A 9 20.54 -12.60 -4.56
N PHE A 10 21.03 -11.36 -4.61
CA PHE A 10 21.96 -10.96 -5.65
C PHE A 10 23.25 -11.72 -5.38
N VAL A 11 23.39 -12.89 -5.99
CA VAL A 11 24.68 -13.59 -6.09
C VAL A 11 25.51 -12.85 -7.14
N GLY A 12 25.97 -11.65 -6.79
CA GLY A 12 27.01 -10.93 -7.50
C GLY A 12 28.35 -11.26 -6.86
N VAL A 13 28.98 -12.37 -7.25
CA VAL A 13 30.34 -12.75 -6.82
C VAL A 13 31.38 -11.90 -7.55
N ASN A 14 31.47 -10.62 -7.19
CA ASN A 14 32.65 -9.80 -7.41
C ASN A 14 33.15 -9.30 -6.04
N LYS A 15 34.44 -9.50 -5.77
CA LYS A 15 35.08 -9.20 -4.48
C LYS A 15 34.95 -7.72 -4.08
N ILE A 16 34.72 -6.84 -5.05
CA ILE A 16 34.51 -5.40 -4.85
C ILE A 16 33.02 -5.09 -4.53
N THR A 17 32.05 -5.76 -5.15
CA THR A 17 30.61 -5.55 -4.88
C THR A 17 30.17 -6.11 -3.52
N PHE A 18 30.87 -7.09 -2.96
CA PHE A 18 30.54 -7.64 -1.64
C PHE A 18 30.78 -6.67 -0.47
N GLN A 19 31.61 -5.63 -0.65
CA GLN A 19 31.84 -4.59 0.37
C GLN A 19 30.77 -3.48 0.29
N LEU A 20 30.20 -3.23 -0.90
CA LEU A 20 29.17 -2.22 -1.08
C LEU A 20 27.95 -2.48 -0.20
N LYS A 21 27.51 -3.74 -0.05
CA LYS A 21 26.35 -4.08 0.78
C LYS A 21 26.49 -3.76 2.27
N TYR A 22 27.71 -3.54 2.76
CA TYR A 22 27.98 -3.15 4.15
C TYR A 22 28.39 -1.67 4.27
N HIS A 23 28.46 -0.96 3.15
CA HIS A 23 28.81 0.45 3.13
C HIS A 23 27.57 1.27 3.50
N PRO A 24 27.64 2.21 4.48
CA PRO A 24 26.51 3.03 4.89
C PRO A 24 25.77 3.70 3.73
N ARG A 25 26.54 4.30 2.79
CA ARG A 25 25.97 4.87 1.55
C ARG A 25 25.12 3.91 0.71
N PHE A 26 25.39 2.61 0.73
CA PHE A 26 24.59 1.65 -0.03
C PHE A 26 23.24 1.40 0.67
N HIS A 27 23.24 1.31 2.00
CA HIS A 27 22.00 1.28 2.79
C HIS A 27 21.19 2.56 2.57
N ASP A 28 21.84 3.72 2.63
CA ASP A 28 21.19 5.02 2.37
C ASP A 28 20.56 5.06 0.96
N VAL A 29 21.25 4.52 -0.06
CA VAL A 29 20.73 4.47 -1.43
C VAL A 29 19.54 3.52 -1.55
N ILE A 30 19.59 2.34 -0.94
CA ILE A 30 18.46 1.40 -0.95
C ILE A 30 17.26 1.98 -0.22
N GLU A 31 17.46 2.56 0.97
CA GLU A 31 16.38 3.17 1.73
C GLU A 31 15.74 4.32 0.95
N ASN A 32 16.54 5.22 0.37
CA ASN A 32 16.01 6.34 -0.41
C ASN A 32 15.35 5.92 -1.73
N ALA A 33 15.66 4.74 -2.26
CA ALA A 33 15.01 4.18 -3.43
C ALA A 33 13.63 3.57 -3.13
N GLN A 34 13.26 3.39 -1.86
CA GLN A 34 11.96 2.83 -1.51
C GLN A 34 10.82 3.83 -1.73
N PRO A 35 9.65 3.36 -2.18
CA PRO A 35 8.47 4.20 -2.31
C PRO A 35 8.09 4.87 -0.98
N LYS A 36 7.60 6.11 -1.12
CA LYS A 36 7.21 7.00 -0.03
C LYS A 36 5.71 7.24 -0.14
N LEU A 37 5.10 7.55 1.00
CA LEU A 37 3.73 8.07 0.99
C LEU A 37 3.70 9.42 0.27
N GLU A 38 2.67 9.61 -0.54
CA GLU A 38 2.31 10.84 -1.21
C GLU A 38 0.91 11.26 -0.75
N ASN A 39 0.76 12.55 -0.40
CA ASN A 39 -0.54 13.11 -0.08
C ASN A 39 -1.13 13.75 -1.35
N PRO A 40 -2.24 13.22 -1.91
CA PRO A 40 -2.89 13.80 -3.08
C PRO A 40 -3.55 15.16 -2.82
N ASP A 41 -3.76 15.54 -1.56
CA ASP A 41 -4.26 16.87 -1.18
C ASP A 41 -3.16 17.93 -1.37
N PRO A 42 -3.30 18.86 -2.33
CA PRO A 42 -2.30 19.90 -2.57
C PRO A 42 -2.28 20.98 -1.47
N THR A 43 -3.33 21.05 -0.64
CA THR A 43 -3.43 22.05 0.44
C THR A 43 -2.71 21.59 1.72
N GLY A 44 -2.52 20.27 1.89
CA GLY A 44 -1.96 19.68 3.10
C GLY A 44 -2.84 19.85 4.34
N GLN A 45 -4.10 20.24 4.18
CA GLN A 45 -5.02 20.52 5.29
C GLN A 45 -5.67 19.24 5.80
N GLY A 46 -5.87 18.22 4.95
CA GLY A 46 -6.52 16.97 5.34
C GLY A 46 -5.62 16.00 6.10
N ALA A 47 -4.34 15.95 5.72
CA ALA A 47 -3.36 15.05 6.34
C ALA A 47 -1.95 15.64 6.30
N ARG A 48 -1.16 15.32 7.33
CA ARG A 48 0.29 15.52 7.32
C ARG A 48 1.02 14.19 7.15
N LEU A 49 2.17 14.22 6.49
CA LEU A 49 3.08 13.08 6.39
C LEU A 49 4.25 13.25 7.36
N GLU A 50 4.60 12.17 8.05
CA GLU A 50 5.70 12.10 9.02
C GLU A 50 6.76 11.10 8.53
N CYS A 51 8.02 11.45 8.76
CA CYS A 51 9.14 10.58 8.46
C CYS A 51 9.26 9.46 9.50
N VAL A 52 9.44 8.23 9.04
CA VAL A 52 9.89 7.08 9.83
C VAL A 52 11.09 6.49 9.11
N ASN A 53 12.23 6.38 9.80
CA ASN A 53 13.51 5.96 9.21
C ASN A 53 13.86 6.76 7.95
N GLY A 54 13.77 8.11 8.04
CA GLY A 54 14.15 9.01 6.94
C GLY A 54 13.17 9.11 5.76
N LEU A 55 12.06 8.36 5.76
CA LEU A 55 11.12 8.28 4.65
C LEU A 55 9.69 8.61 5.10
N LEU A 56 8.90 9.27 4.25
CA LEU A 56 7.49 9.55 4.52
C LEU A 56 6.71 8.23 4.54
N ARG A 57 6.44 7.73 5.75
CA ARG A 57 5.85 6.38 5.99
C ARG A 57 4.64 6.41 6.90
N LYS A 58 4.34 7.56 7.49
CA LYS A 58 3.19 7.74 8.36
C LYS A 58 2.37 8.91 7.87
N ALA A 59 1.06 8.69 7.74
CA ALA A 59 0.09 9.74 7.49
C ALA A 59 -0.74 9.98 8.75
N VAL A 60 -0.99 11.24 9.08
CA VAL A 60 -1.81 11.65 10.21
C VAL A 60 -2.93 12.53 9.68
N ALA A 61 -4.17 12.05 9.80
CA ALA A 61 -5.36 12.83 9.49
C ALA A 61 -5.44 14.05 10.44
N LEU A 62 -5.72 15.21 9.88
CA LEU A 62 -5.83 16.48 10.63
C LEU A 62 -7.28 16.91 10.82
N ILE A 63 -8.20 16.37 10.03
CA ILE A 63 -9.63 16.67 10.05
C ILE A 63 -10.39 15.40 10.41
N ASP A 64 -11.24 15.48 11.42
CA ASP A 64 -12.11 14.36 11.82
C ASP A 64 -13.24 14.17 10.78
N ARG A 65 -13.60 12.91 10.53
CA ARG A 65 -14.69 12.48 9.62
C ARG A 65 -14.57 12.89 8.15
N GLU A 66 -13.40 13.30 7.69
CA GLU A 66 -13.15 13.51 6.27
C GLU A 66 -12.52 12.27 5.61
N TYR A 67 -13.01 11.91 4.43
CA TYR A 67 -12.43 10.80 3.67
C TYR A 67 -11.18 11.27 2.93
N LEU A 68 -10.05 10.65 3.25
CA LEU A 68 -8.76 10.91 2.63
C LEU A 68 -8.15 9.61 2.11
N CYS A 69 -7.39 9.71 1.03
CA CYS A 69 -6.64 8.62 0.44
C CYS A 69 -5.19 9.05 0.36
N ILE A 70 -4.27 8.22 0.83
CA ILE A 70 -2.82 8.44 0.73
C ILE A 70 -2.28 7.37 -0.22
N SER A 71 -1.49 7.78 -1.21
CA SER A 71 -0.90 6.89 -2.20
C SER A 71 0.58 6.63 -1.90
N LEU A 72 1.17 5.67 -2.61
CA LEU A 72 2.61 5.63 -2.79
C LEU A 72 2.98 6.49 -3.99
N ASN A 73 4.16 7.11 -3.96
CA ASN A 73 4.70 7.90 -5.07
C ASN A 73 5.32 7.04 -6.19
N GLU A 74 4.86 5.80 -6.34
CA GLU A 74 5.41 4.83 -7.28
C GLU A 74 4.29 4.14 -8.06
N VAL A 75 4.53 3.95 -9.36
CA VAL A 75 3.63 3.24 -10.27
C VAL A 75 4.16 1.83 -10.51
N MET A 76 3.36 0.84 -10.17
CA MET A 76 3.65 -0.57 -10.31
C MET A 76 3.23 -1.06 -11.70
N LYS A 77 4.21 -1.52 -12.49
CA LYS A 77 3.99 -1.96 -13.89
C LYS A 77 4.27 -3.44 -14.15
N LYS A 78 5.11 -4.06 -13.31
CA LYS A 78 5.63 -5.43 -13.47
C LYS A 78 6.16 -5.93 -12.14
N GLY A 79 6.38 -7.23 -12.02
CA GLY A 79 6.94 -7.85 -10.83
C GLY A 79 5.94 -8.03 -9.69
N ILE A 80 6.47 -8.49 -8.56
CA ILE A 80 5.73 -8.75 -7.33
C ILE A 80 6.09 -7.68 -6.31
N HIS A 81 5.08 -7.04 -5.74
CA HIS A 81 5.20 -5.95 -4.78
C HIS A 81 4.41 -6.29 -3.53
N SER A 82 4.98 -5.97 -2.38
CA SER A 82 4.30 -6.13 -1.10
C SER A 82 4.31 -4.82 -0.33
N LEU A 83 3.16 -4.44 0.21
CA LEU A 83 2.99 -3.28 1.07
C LEU A 83 2.30 -3.71 2.36
N SER A 84 2.92 -3.41 3.50
CA SER A 84 2.31 -3.60 4.81
C SER A 84 1.98 -2.26 5.46
N VAL A 85 0.78 -2.14 6.01
CA VAL A 85 0.29 -0.94 6.68
C VAL A 85 -0.40 -1.29 7.99
N LYS A 86 -0.57 -0.30 8.86
CA LYS A 86 -1.26 -0.42 10.14
C LYS A 86 -2.04 0.86 10.40
N PHE A 87 -3.28 0.72 10.87
CA PHE A 87 -4.10 1.85 11.29
C PHE A 87 -4.01 2.07 12.80
N ASP A 88 -4.20 3.32 13.22
CA ASP A 88 -4.33 3.75 14.61
C ASP A 88 -5.52 4.72 14.67
N LYS A 89 -6.50 4.44 15.55
CA LYS A 89 -7.73 5.22 15.75
C LYS A 89 -8.62 5.35 14.50
N SER A 90 -8.64 4.35 13.62
CA SER A 90 -9.55 4.32 12.47
C SER A 90 -10.93 3.75 12.81
N ASN A 91 -11.09 3.05 13.95
CA ASN A 91 -12.36 2.47 14.39
C ASN A 91 -13.10 1.66 13.30
N LEU A 92 -12.38 0.86 12.50
CA LEU A 92 -12.88 0.07 11.36
C LEU A 92 -13.22 0.86 10.07
N TRP A 93 -13.00 2.17 10.04
CA TRP A 93 -13.26 3.01 8.85
C TRP A 93 -12.05 3.13 7.91
N GLY A 94 -11.00 2.34 8.16
CA GLY A 94 -9.83 2.23 7.29
C GLY A 94 -10.10 1.34 6.07
N CYS A 95 -9.41 1.64 4.97
CA CYS A 95 -9.35 0.77 3.81
C CYS A 95 -7.96 0.77 3.17
N ILE A 96 -7.61 -0.36 2.57
CA ILE A 96 -6.40 -0.53 1.77
C ILE A 96 -6.79 -0.96 0.36
N GLY A 97 -5.95 -0.69 -0.62
CA GLY A 97 -6.28 -1.01 -1.99
C GLY A 97 -5.29 -0.49 -3.02
N ILE A 98 -5.70 -0.60 -4.28
CA ILE A 98 -4.95 -0.14 -5.44
C ILE A 98 -5.80 0.84 -6.24
N VAL A 99 -5.13 1.75 -6.95
CA VAL A 99 -5.75 2.72 -7.85
C VAL A 99 -5.08 2.59 -9.20
N LYS A 100 -5.80 2.82 -10.29
CA LYS A 100 -5.17 2.85 -11.62
C LYS A 100 -4.18 4.02 -11.72
N ALA A 101 -3.00 3.78 -12.29
CA ALA A 101 -1.91 4.75 -12.32
C ALA A 101 -2.26 6.08 -13.01
N TYR A 102 -3.18 6.08 -13.98
CA TYR A 102 -3.61 7.31 -14.66
C TYR A 102 -4.59 8.16 -13.85
N TYR A 103 -5.15 7.61 -12.77
CA TYR A 103 -6.23 8.25 -12.03
C TYR A 103 -5.67 9.23 -11.00
N LYS A 104 -6.07 10.50 -11.11
CA LYS A 104 -5.75 11.52 -10.11
C LYS A 104 -6.69 11.36 -8.94
N ILE A 105 -6.15 10.96 -7.79
CA ILE A 105 -6.88 10.86 -6.53
C ILE A 105 -7.35 12.28 -6.13
N PRO A 106 -8.67 12.52 -6.00
CA PRO A 106 -9.16 13.82 -5.56
C PRO A 106 -9.02 13.99 -4.04
N TYR A 107 -9.07 15.22 -3.57
CA TYR A 107 -9.29 15.52 -2.16
C TYR A 107 -10.56 16.40 -2.00
N PRO A 108 -11.51 16.02 -1.13
CA PRO A 108 -11.59 14.77 -0.37
C PRO A 108 -11.79 13.53 -1.26
N CYS A 109 -11.39 12.36 -0.75
CA CYS A 109 -11.40 11.09 -1.47
C CYS A 109 -12.33 10.08 -0.80
N LEU A 110 -13.56 9.93 -1.30
CA LEU A 110 -14.43 8.81 -0.93
C LEU A 110 -14.31 7.70 -1.98
N PRO A 111 -13.65 6.56 -1.73
CA PRO A 111 -13.41 5.54 -2.75
C PRO A 111 -14.69 4.97 -3.38
N GLY A 112 -15.78 4.88 -2.62
CA GLY A 112 -17.09 4.42 -3.10
C GLY A 112 -17.88 5.43 -3.94
N LYS A 113 -17.39 6.66 -4.14
CA LYS A 113 -18.02 7.65 -5.02
C LYS A 113 -17.91 7.19 -6.48
N LYS A 114 -18.97 7.40 -7.28
CA LYS A 114 -19.05 6.93 -8.68
C LYS A 114 -17.85 7.28 -9.57
N SER A 115 -17.22 8.44 -9.38
CA SER A 115 -16.00 8.83 -10.10
C SER A 115 -14.77 8.02 -9.70
N ASN A 116 -14.68 7.67 -8.41
CA ASN A 116 -13.54 7.00 -7.80
C ASN A 116 -13.61 5.48 -7.98
N GLU A 117 -14.80 4.88 -7.84
CA GLU A 117 -14.98 3.43 -7.85
C GLU A 117 -14.65 2.75 -9.20
N GLN A 118 -14.52 3.53 -10.28
CA GLN A 118 -14.10 3.02 -11.59
C GLN A 118 -12.58 2.78 -11.68
N SER A 119 -11.82 3.43 -10.81
CA SER A 119 -10.35 3.42 -10.81
C SER A 119 -9.75 2.91 -9.50
N MET A 120 -10.52 2.87 -8.41
CA MET A 120 -10.07 2.43 -7.09
C MET A 120 -10.71 1.09 -6.74
N LEU A 121 -9.87 0.14 -6.33
CA LEU A 121 -10.28 -1.12 -5.71
C LEU A 121 -9.87 -1.08 -4.24
N ILE A 122 -10.80 -1.37 -3.34
CA ILE A 122 -10.56 -1.31 -1.90
C ILE A 122 -10.92 -2.61 -1.20
N TYR A 123 -10.26 -2.87 -0.08
CA TYR A 123 -10.64 -3.82 0.96
C TYR A 123 -11.04 -3.01 2.20
N TRP A 124 -12.32 -3.11 2.60
CA TRP A 124 -12.94 -2.26 3.62
C TRP A 124 -12.87 -2.89 5.01
N GLY A 125 -12.42 -2.14 6.02
CA GLY A 125 -12.18 -2.66 7.37
C GLY A 125 -13.44 -3.10 8.12
N TYR A 126 -14.56 -2.42 7.95
CA TYR A 126 -15.79 -2.65 8.72
C TYR A 126 -16.44 -4.01 8.44
N ASP A 127 -16.72 -4.29 7.17
CA ASP A 127 -17.42 -5.51 6.73
C ASP A 127 -16.48 -6.54 6.07
N GLY A 128 -15.21 -6.17 5.85
CA GLY A 128 -14.25 -7.04 5.21
C GLY A 128 -14.51 -7.30 3.72
N TYR A 129 -15.38 -6.54 3.05
CA TYR A 129 -15.60 -6.75 1.62
C TYR A 129 -14.48 -6.13 0.78
N ILE A 130 -14.29 -6.68 -0.42
CA ILE A 130 -13.59 -5.99 -1.52
C ILE A 130 -14.61 -5.28 -2.39
N ARG A 131 -14.34 -4.03 -2.78
CA ARG A 131 -15.20 -3.24 -3.67
C ARG A 131 -14.45 -2.70 -4.87
N PHE A 132 -15.05 -2.88 -6.05
CA PHE A 132 -14.59 -2.30 -7.31
C PHE A 132 -15.79 -2.09 -8.25
N LYS A 133 -15.84 -0.94 -8.94
CA LYS A 133 -16.94 -0.56 -9.86
C LYS A 133 -18.35 -0.71 -9.24
N GLY A 134 -18.48 -0.33 -7.98
CA GLY A 134 -19.75 -0.41 -7.24
C GLY A 134 -20.19 -1.83 -6.85
N LYS A 135 -19.39 -2.86 -7.17
CA LYS A 135 -19.67 -4.24 -6.77
C LYS A 135 -18.86 -4.61 -5.54
N GLU A 136 -19.55 -5.17 -4.55
CA GLU A 136 -18.98 -5.66 -3.29
C GLU A 136 -18.86 -7.19 -3.33
N THR A 137 -17.75 -7.72 -2.86
CA THR A 137 -17.48 -9.15 -2.72
C THR A 137 -17.08 -9.44 -1.28
N PHE A 138 -17.90 -10.20 -0.58
CA PHE A 138 -17.73 -10.55 0.82
C PHE A 138 -16.94 -11.85 0.99
N GLY A 139 -16.35 -12.04 2.17
CA GLY A 139 -15.70 -13.29 2.56
C GLY A 139 -14.41 -13.11 3.35
N ASN A 140 -13.76 -11.93 3.27
CA ASN A 140 -12.61 -11.64 4.11
C ASN A 140 -13.05 -11.23 5.51
N LEU A 141 -12.11 -11.33 6.45
CA LEU A 141 -12.33 -10.85 7.81
C LEU A 141 -12.42 -9.33 7.83
N ARG A 142 -13.17 -8.78 8.79
CA ARG A 142 -13.00 -7.39 9.22
C ARG A 142 -11.61 -7.21 9.84
N PHE A 143 -11.07 -6.00 9.80
CA PHE A 143 -9.82 -5.67 10.49
C PHE A 143 -9.98 -4.42 11.36
N SER A 144 -9.22 -4.39 12.46
CA SER A 144 -9.23 -3.33 13.47
C SER A 144 -7.90 -2.59 13.50
N ASP A 145 -7.86 -1.52 14.29
CA ASP A 145 -6.63 -0.80 14.58
C ASP A 145 -5.55 -1.74 15.12
N TYR A 146 -4.30 -1.38 14.84
CA TYR A 146 -3.08 -2.09 15.22
C TYR A 146 -2.80 -3.44 14.54
N GLN A 147 -3.73 -3.99 13.76
CA GLN A 147 -3.45 -5.16 12.94
C GLN A 147 -2.55 -4.80 11.75
N ILE A 148 -1.66 -5.72 11.38
CA ILE A 148 -0.80 -5.57 10.20
C ILE A 148 -1.58 -6.04 8.99
N LEU A 149 -1.84 -5.13 8.06
CA LEU A 149 -2.49 -5.42 6.80
C LEU A 149 -1.46 -5.45 5.70
N THR A 150 -1.39 -6.56 4.97
CA THR A 150 -0.46 -6.69 3.85
C THR A 150 -1.22 -6.87 2.56
N MET A 151 -0.80 -6.15 1.52
CA MET A 151 -1.20 -6.36 0.14
C MET A 151 -0.02 -6.96 -0.62
N GLU A 152 -0.27 -8.07 -1.32
CA GLU A 152 0.69 -8.64 -2.26
C GLU A 152 0.13 -8.51 -3.68
N LEU A 153 0.74 -7.62 -4.45
CA LEU A 153 0.40 -7.34 -5.84
C LEU A 153 1.39 -8.06 -6.75
N ASN A 154 0.90 -9.00 -7.55
CA ASN A 154 1.68 -9.62 -8.62
C ASN A 154 1.20 -9.04 -9.96
N MET A 155 1.95 -8.08 -10.50
CA MET A 155 1.65 -7.46 -11.79
C MET A 155 1.90 -8.38 -12.98
N ASP A 156 2.74 -9.41 -12.83
CA ASP A 156 3.03 -10.37 -13.89
C ASP A 156 1.89 -11.39 -14.05
N ALA A 157 1.25 -11.78 -12.93
CA ALA A 157 0.09 -12.67 -12.91
C ALA A 157 -1.26 -11.91 -12.90
N GLY A 158 -1.23 -10.59 -12.69
CA GLY A 158 -2.41 -9.74 -12.56
C GLY A 158 -3.28 -10.08 -11.34
N THR A 159 -2.65 -10.37 -10.20
CA THR A 159 -3.34 -10.74 -8.95
C THR A 159 -3.01 -9.81 -7.78
N LEU A 160 -3.97 -9.67 -6.85
CA LEU A 160 -3.78 -8.94 -5.59
C LEU A 160 -4.36 -9.77 -4.44
N HIS A 161 -3.51 -10.13 -3.49
CA HIS A 161 -3.88 -10.84 -2.27
C HIS A 161 -3.83 -9.92 -1.06
N PHE A 162 -4.66 -10.22 -0.06
CA PHE A 162 -4.73 -9.48 1.20
C PHE A 162 -4.40 -10.41 2.36
N PHE A 163 -3.73 -9.88 3.37
CA PHE A 163 -3.39 -10.58 4.60
C PHE A 163 -3.72 -9.71 5.80
N VAL A 164 -4.20 -10.33 6.87
CA VAL A 164 -4.45 -9.69 8.17
C VAL A 164 -3.62 -10.46 9.21
N ASP A 165 -2.67 -9.77 9.86
CA ASP A 165 -1.70 -10.36 10.79
C ASP A 165 -1.00 -11.61 10.22
N GLY A 166 -0.61 -11.52 8.94
CA GLY A 166 0.05 -12.60 8.20
C GLY A 166 -0.89 -13.72 7.72
N VAL A 167 -2.18 -13.69 8.06
CA VAL A 167 -3.17 -14.67 7.60
C VAL A 167 -3.78 -14.21 6.28
N GLN A 168 -3.56 -14.99 5.23
CA GLN A 168 -4.13 -14.72 3.90
C GLN A 168 -5.66 -14.76 3.94
N GLN A 169 -6.28 -13.75 3.33
CA GLN A 169 -7.73 -13.63 3.24
C GLN A 169 -8.27 -14.42 2.02
N PRO A 170 -9.47 -15.03 2.13
CA PRO A 170 -9.99 -15.96 1.13
C PRO A 170 -10.37 -15.30 -0.21
N VAL A 171 -10.78 -14.05 -0.20
CA VAL A 171 -11.13 -13.28 -1.41
C VAL A 171 -9.93 -12.45 -1.84
N PHE A 172 -9.54 -12.66 -3.09
CA PHE A 172 -8.43 -11.98 -3.76
C PHE A 172 -8.85 -11.54 -5.16
N VAL A 173 -8.07 -10.66 -5.78
CA VAL A 173 -8.38 -10.08 -7.09
C VAL A 173 -7.56 -10.77 -8.18
N LYS A 174 -8.17 -10.95 -9.36
CA LYS A 174 -7.50 -11.35 -10.60
C LYS A 174 -7.87 -10.38 -11.73
N GLY A 175 -7.07 -10.36 -12.79
CA GLY A 175 -7.32 -9.57 -14.01
C GLY A 175 -6.82 -8.13 -13.91
N ILE A 176 -5.81 -7.88 -13.08
CA ILE A 176 -5.10 -6.59 -13.02
C ILE A 176 -4.12 -6.54 -14.20
N ASN A 177 -4.55 -5.89 -15.29
CA ASN A 177 -3.81 -5.88 -16.56
C ASN A 177 -3.28 -4.48 -16.92
N GLU A 178 -3.48 -3.49 -16.06
CA GLU A 178 -3.06 -2.11 -16.24
C GLU A 178 -2.18 -1.68 -15.05
N PRO A 179 -1.23 -0.76 -15.26
CA PRO A 179 -0.43 -0.20 -14.17
C PRO A 179 -1.29 0.43 -13.07
N VAL A 180 -0.84 0.27 -11.83
CA VAL A 180 -1.47 0.82 -10.62
C VAL A 180 -0.52 1.69 -9.83
#